data_AF-L8Y7I0-F1
#
_entry.id   AF-L8Y7I0-F1
#
_cell.length_a   1.000
_cell.length_b   1.000
_cell.length_c   1.000
_cell.angle_alpha   90.00
_cell.angle_beta   90.00
_cell.angle_gamma   90.00
#
_symmetry.space_group_name_H-M   'P 1'
#
loop_
_entity.id
_entity.type
_entity.pdbx_description
1 polymer ?
#
loop_
_entity_poly.entity_id
_entity_poly.type
_entity_poly.pdbx_seq_one_letter_code
_entity_poly.pdbx_strand_id
1 'polypeptide(L)'
;RYLLYDVNPPEGFNLRRDVYIRIASLLKTLLKTEEWVLVLPPWGRLYHWQSPDIHQVRIPWSEFFDLPSLNKNIPVIEYEQFIAESGGPFIDQVYVLQGYAEGWKEGAWEEKVDERPCIDQLLYSQDKHEYYRYRTGLLVHGFPRKQS
;
A
#
# COMPACT_ATOMS: atom_id res chain seq x y z
N ARG A 1 -6.08 -13.93 3.73
CA ARG A 1 -6.43 -12.49 3.59
C ARG A 1 -5.26 -11.76 2.91
N TYR A 2 -5.51 -10.66 2.19
CA TYR A 2 -4.46 -9.89 1.49
C TYR A 2 -4.22 -8.55 2.20
N LEU A 3 -2.95 -8.22 2.44
CA LEU A 3 -2.53 -6.90 2.91
C LEU A 3 -1.88 -6.16 1.75
N LEU A 4 -2.40 -4.98 1.43
CA LEU A 4 -1.84 -4.04 0.46
C LEU A 4 -1.43 -2.76 1.18
N TYR A 5 -0.39 -2.11 0.68
CA TYR A 5 0.02 -0.79 1.13
C TYR A 5 0.48 0.02 -0.07
N ASP A 6 0.39 1.35 0.04
CA ASP A 6 0.99 2.26 -0.92
C ASP A 6 1.90 3.25 -0.18
N VAL A 7 2.83 3.84 -0.92
CA VAL A 7 3.75 4.84 -0.43
C VAL A 7 3.53 6.10 -1.23
N ASN A 8 3.56 7.25 -0.55
CA ASN A 8 3.39 8.56 -1.18
C ASN A 8 4.22 8.66 -2.48
N PRO A 9 3.63 9.13 -3.60
CA PRO A 9 4.30 9.22 -4.89
C PRO A 9 5.71 9.85 -4.89
N PRO A 10 6.01 10.94 -4.14
CA PRO A 10 7.34 11.54 -4.13
C PRO A 10 8.42 10.67 -3.46
N GLU A 11 8.05 9.59 -2.77
CA GLU A 11 9.00 8.80 -2.01
C GLU A 11 9.90 7.95 -2.91
N GLY A 12 11.21 8.09 -2.69
CA GLY A 12 12.25 7.40 -3.45
C GLY A 12 12.35 5.91 -3.15
N PHE A 13 13.12 5.20 -3.98
CA PHE A 13 13.30 3.74 -3.91
C PHE A 13 13.70 3.23 -2.51
N ASN A 14 14.65 3.90 -1.85
CA ASN A 14 15.15 3.49 -0.55
C ASN A 14 14.12 3.65 0.57
N LEU A 15 13.31 4.72 0.53
CA LEU A 15 12.27 4.91 1.54
C LEU A 15 11.16 3.88 1.38
N ARG A 16 10.81 3.51 0.14
CA ARG A 16 9.87 2.41 -0.13
C ARG A 16 10.36 1.06 0.42
N ARG A 17 11.68 0.80 0.40
CA ARG A 17 12.28 -0.39 1.04
C ARG A 17 12.19 -0.36 2.56
N ASP A 18 12.37 0.82 3.18
CA ASP A 18 12.16 0.97 4.61
C ASP A 18 10.70 0.71 5.00
N VAL A 19 9.74 1.30 4.26
CA VAL A 19 8.31 1.04 4.47
C VAL A 19 8.00 -0.45 4.36
N TYR A 20 8.57 -1.16 3.38
CA TYR A 20 8.41 -2.61 3.26
C TYR A 20 8.80 -3.36 4.53
N ILE A 21 9.92 -3.00 5.17
CA ILE A 21 10.38 -3.66 6.41
C ILE A 21 9.38 -3.43 7.55
N ARG A 22 8.82 -2.22 7.65
CA ARG A 22 7.79 -1.88 8.65
C ARG A 22 6.51 -2.69 8.42
N ILE A 23 6.02 -2.75 7.18
CA ILE A 23 4.84 -3.54 6.81
C ILE A 23 5.08 -5.04 6.99
N ALA A 24 6.27 -5.54 6.68
CA ALA A 24 6.64 -6.94 6.91
C ALA A 24 6.60 -7.30 8.40
N SER A 25 7.03 -6.39 9.28
CA SER A 25 6.95 -6.56 10.72
C SER A 25 5.49 -6.60 11.22
N LEU A 26 4.62 -5.76 10.67
CA LEU A 26 3.19 -5.82 10.91
C LEU A 26 2.60 -7.17 10.47
N LEU A 27 2.92 -7.62 9.25
CA LEU A 27 2.43 -8.89 8.72
C LEU A 27 2.84 -10.07 9.60
N LYS A 28 4.09 -10.10 10.10
CA LYS A 28 4.55 -11.13 11.06
C LYS A 28 3.72 -11.18 12.34
N THR A 29 3.20 -10.03 12.78
CA THR A 29 2.32 -9.96 13.95
C THR A 29 0.92 -10.49 13.61
N LEU A 30 0.36 -10.11 12.46
CA LEU A 30 -0.93 -10.59 11.97
C LEU A 30 -0.94 -12.11 11.70
N LEU A 31 0.19 -12.66 11.24
CA LEU A 31 0.37 -14.09 10.98
C LEU A 31 0.28 -14.96 12.23
N LYS A 32 0.37 -14.37 13.43
CA LYS A 32 0.16 -15.10 14.69
C LYS A 32 -1.32 -15.44 14.93
N THR A 33 -2.24 -14.75 14.25
CA THR A 33 -3.68 -14.90 14.47
C THR A 33 -4.40 -15.48 13.26
N GLU A 34 -4.03 -15.07 12.05
CA GLU A 34 -4.72 -15.48 10.82
C GLU A 34 -3.74 -15.60 9.64
N GLU A 35 -4.17 -16.26 8.56
CA GLU A 35 -3.38 -16.35 7.33
C GLU A 35 -3.48 -15.05 6.51
N TRP A 36 -2.33 -14.40 6.36
CA TRP A 36 -2.16 -13.17 5.58
C TRP A 36 -1.07 -13.32 4.53
N VAL A 37 -1.26 -12.67 3.39
CA VAL A 37 -0.24 -12.55 2.34
C VAL A 37 -0.04 -11.07 2.04
N LEU A 38 1.21 -10.63 1.98
CA LEU A 38 1.54 -9.26 1.58
C LEU A 38 1.60 -9.17 0.06
N VAL A 39 0.78 -8.29 -0.50
CA VAL A 39 0.83 -7.95 -1.92
C VAL A 39 1.85 -6.84 -2.13
N LEU A 40 2.85 -7.10 -2.97
CA LEU A 40 3.93 -6.16 -3.24
C LEU A 40 3.42 -5.03 -4.14
N PRO A 41 3.51 -3.76 -3.72
CA PRO A 41 3.08 -2.65 -4.55
C PRO A 41 4.06 -2.48 -5.71
N PRO A 42 3.57 -2.40 -6.95
CA PRO A 42 4.46 -2.33 -8.10
C PRO A 42 5.22 -0.99 -8.10
N TRP A 43 6.46 -1.01 -8.56
CA TRP A 43 7.27 0.19 -8.67
C TRP A 43 6.77 1.03 -9.84
N GLY A 44 6.76 2.36 -9.69
CA GLY A 44 6.51 3.25 -10.81
C GLY A 44 7.64 4.20 -11.05
N ARG A 45 7.30 5.42 -11.48
CA ARG A 45 8.27 6.45 -11.84
C ARG A 45 9.16 6.75 -10.65
N LEU A 46 10.29 6.05 -10.56
CA LEU A 46 11.37 6.39 -9.66
C LEU A 46 11.88 7.74 -10.17
N TYR A 47 11.59 8.82 -9.43
CA TYR A 47 11.85 10.21 -9.83
C TYR A 47 13.29 10.47 -10.30
N HIS A 48 14.23 9.59 -9.96
CA HIS A 48 15.65 9.68 -10.32
C HIS A 48 16.07 8.97 -11.62
N TRP A 49 15.21 8.19 -12.28
CA TRP A 49 15.55 7.41 -13.48
C TRP A 49 14.83 7.90 -14.75
N GLN A 50 14.79 9.21 -14.97
CA GLN A 50 14.20 9.84 -16.14
C GLN A 50 15.00 9.54 -17.43
N SER A 51 14.91 8.32 -17.94
CA SER A 51 15.10 8.09 -19.37
C SER A 51 13.78 8.44 -20.06
N PRO A 52 13.75 9.47 -20.93
CA PRO A 52 12.51 9.99 -21.52
C PRO A 52 11.74 8.95 -22.35
N ASP A 53 12.38 7.85 -22.75
CA ASP A 53 11.82 6.84 -23.66
C ASP A 53 11.30 5.55 -22.98
N ILE A 54 11.39 5.42 -21.64
CA ILE A 54 10.97 4.17 -20.97
C ILE A 54 9.71 4.40 -20.15
N HIS A 55 8.61 3.75 -20.56
CA HIS A 55 7.36 3.69 -19.81
C HIS A 55 7.51 2.78 -18.57
N GLN A 56 8.24 3.26 -17.56
CA GLN A 56 8.48 2.57 -16.27
C GLN A 56 7.28 2.70 -15.33
N VAL A 57 6.17 2.05 -15.69
CA VAL A 57 4.94 2.03 -14.90
C VAL A 57 4.56 0.58 -14.61
N ARG A 58 4.29 0.27 -13.34
CA ARG A 58 3.93 -1.05 -12.82
C ARG A 58 5.04 -2.11 -12.95
N ILE A 59 6.27 -1.74 -12.60
CA ILE A 59 7.39 -2.67 -12.60
C ILE A 59 7.24 -3.64 -11.40
N PRO A 60 7.31 -4.96 -11.60
CA PRO A 60 7.21 -5.93 -10.52
C PRO A 60 8.46 -5.93 -9.63
N TRP A 61 8.36 -6.47 -8.42
CA TRP A 61 9.49 -6.60 -7.51
C TRP A 61 10.53 -7.59 -8.01
N SER A 62 10.15 -8.59 -8.81
CA SER A 62 11.05 -9.55 -9.44
C SER A 62 12.17 -8.92 -10.28
N GLU A 63 11.99 -7.69 -10.78
CA GLU A 63 13.04 -6.97 -11.53
C GLU A 63 14.19 -6.48 -10.63
N PHE A 64 13.96 -6.37 -9.32
CA PHE A 64 14.92 -5.82 -8.37
C PHE A 64 15.29 -6.80 -7.24
N PHE A 65 14.42 -7.75 -6.92
CA PHE A 65 14.55 -8.64 -5.76
C PHE A 65 14.21 -10.09 -6.12
N ASP A 66 14.90 -11.01 -5.46
CA ASP A 66 14.58 -12.44 -5.53
C ASP A 66 13.35 -12.75 -4.67
N LEU A 67 12.20 -12.95 -5.32
CA LEU A 67 10.93 -13.24 -4.64
C LEU A 67 10.97 -14.50 -3.76
N PRO A 68 11.60 -15.63 -4.16
CA PRO A 68 11.79 -16.77 -3.28
C PRO A 68 12.51 -16.40 -1.97
N SER A 69 13.51 -15.54 -2.01
CA SER A 69 14.20 -15.07 -0.81
C SER A 69 13.31 -14.20 0.08
N LEU A 70 12.47 -13.33 -0.50
CA LEU A 70 11.48 -12.56 0.28
C LEU A 70 10.44 -13.50 0.93
N ASN A 71 9.97 -14.50 0.18
CA ASN A 71 8.98 -15.48 0.62
C ASN A 71 9.45 -16.36 1.79
N LYS A 72 10.77 -16.54 1.99
CA LYS A 72 11.31 -17.22 3.18
C LYS A 72 11.03 -16.47 4.49
N ASN A 73 10.85 -15.14 4.42
CA ASN A 73 10.68 -14.29 5.60
C ASN A 73 9.21 -14.04 5.93
N ILE A 74 8.41 -13.74 4.90
CA ILE A 74 6.97 -13.53 4.98
C ILE A 74 6.32 -13.96 3.64
N PRO A 75 5.08 -14.45 3.65
CA PRO A 75 4.35 -14.76 2.41
C PRO A 75 4.11 -13.48 1.62
N VAL A 76 4.65 -13.43 0.40
CA VAL A 76 4.54 -12.30 -0.52
C VAL A 76 4.11 -12.77 -1.91
N ILE A 77 3.30 -11.96 -2.56
CA ILE A 77 2.93 -12.12 -3.97
C ILE A 77 3.03 -10.79 -4.71
N GLU A 78 3.22 -10.87 -6.03
CA GLU A 78 3.17 -9.70 -6.90
C GLU A 78 1.73 -9.18 -7.05
N TYR A 79 1.59 -7.89 -7.37
CA TYR A 79 0.28 -7.27 -7.53
C TYR A 79 -0.58 -7.90 -8.64
N GLU A 80 0.04 -8.26 -9.78
CA GLU A 80 -0.70 -8.90 -10.88
C GLU A 80 -1.18 -10.32 -10.50
N GLN A 81 -0.43 -11.03 -9.65
CA GLN A 81 -0.86 -12.31 -9.10
C GLN A 81 -2.07 -12.14 -8.19
N PHE A 82 -2.09 -11.10 -7.34
CA PHE A 82 -3.26 -10.77 -6.53
C PHE A 82 -4.51 -10.54 -7.38
N ILE A 83 -4.41 -9.76 -8.48
CA ILE A 83 -5.55 -9.53 -9.38
C ILE A 83 -6.08 -10.85 -9.95
N ALA A 84 -5.18 -11.75 -10.37
CA ALA A 84 -5.56 -13.03 -10.93
C ALA A 84 -6.26 -13.95 -9.89
N GLU A 85 -5.78 -13.97 -8.65
CA GLU A 85 -6.33 -14.82 -7.58
C GLU A 85 -7.63 -14.27 -6.99
N SER A 86 -7.75 -12.95 -6.85
CA SER A 86 -8.91 -12.28 -6.23
C SER A 86 -10.07 -12.02 -7.20
N GLY A 87 -9.87 -12.26 -8.50
CA GLY A 87 -10.88 -12.03 -9.53
C GLY A 87 -11.00 -10.56 -9.97
N GLY A 88 -10.04 -9.71 -9.63
CA GLY A 88 -9.97 -8.32 -10.10
C GLY A 88 -9.22 -7.39 -9.14
N PRO A 89 -9.06 -6.11 -9.49
CA PRO A 89 -8.41 -5.11 -8.64
C PRO A 89 -9.35 -4.57 -7.56
N PHE A 90 -10.09 -5.45 -6.89
CA PHE A 90 -11.05 -5.09 -5.85
C PHE A 90 -10.41 -5.24 -4.48
N ILE A 91 -10.56 -4.23 -3.64
CA ILE A 91 -10.08 -4.26 -2.26
C ILE A 91 -11.34 -4.34 -1.36
N ASP A 92 -11.21 -4.91 -0.14
CA ASP A 92 -12.28 -4.97 0.91
C ASP A 92 -12.17 -4.02 2.13
N GLN A 93 -11.01 -3.38 2.37
CA GLN A 93 -11.02 -2.10 3.09
C GLN A 93 -9.83 -1.21 2.72
N VAL A 94 -10.01 0.12 2.75
CA VAL A 94 -8.92 1.09 2.65
C VAL A 94 -8.87 1.92 3.93
N TYR A 95 -7.69 1.98 4.54
CA TYR A 95 -7.41 2.85 5.68
C TYR A 95 -6.37 3.89 5.26
N VAL A 96 -6.70 5.17 5.42
CA VAL A 96 -5.76 6.28 5.18
C VAL A 96 -5.10 6.64 6.51
N LEU A 97 -3.81 6.36 6.62
CA LEU A 97 -3.05 6.65 7.84
C LEU A 97 -2.75 8.14 7.93
N GLN A 98 -3.02 8.73 9.09
CA GLN A 98 -2.80 10.15 9.39
C GLN A 98 -2.35 10.33 10.83
N GLY A 99 -1.73 11.48 11.14
CA GLY A 99 -1.48 11.88 12.51
C GLY A 99 -2.77 12.26 13.25
N TYR A 100 -2.68 12.41 14.57
CA TYR A 100 -3.76 13.00 15.37
C TYR A 100 -3.83 14.50 15.11
N ALA A 101 -5.03 15.04 14.83
CA ALA A 101 -5.23 16.45 14.51
C ALA A 101 -4.84 17.37 15.69
N GLU A 102 -5.02 16.86 16.90
CA GLU A 102 -4.63 17.49 18.16
C GLU A 102 -3.11 17.46 18.44
N GLY A 103 -2.34 16.70 17.66
CA GLY A 103 -0.92 16.48 17.90
C GLY A 103 -0.63 15.76 19.23
N TRP A 104 0.58 15.93 19.75
CA TRP A 104 0.95 15.48 21.09
C TRP A 104 1.71 16.57 21.83
N LYS A 105 1.59 16.58 23.17
CA LYS A 105 2.41 17.42 24.03
C LYS A 105 3.75 16.75 24.30
N GLU A 106 4.77 17.54 24.62
CA GLU A 106 6.08 17.03 25.00
C GLU A 106 5.95 16.04 26.18
N GLY A 107 6.55 14.85 26.03
CA GLY A 107 6.46 13.77 27.03
C GLY A 107 5.15 12.96 27.03
N ALA A 108 4.18 13.27 26.18
CA ALA A 108 2.88 12.59 26.11
C ALA A 108 2.72 11.71 24.85
N TRP A 109 3.83 11.24 24.26
CA TRP A 109 3.77 10.34 23.11
C TRP A 109 3.33 8.94 23.53
N GLU A 110 2.37 8.39 22.80
CA GLU A 110 1.73 7.10 23.06
C GLU A 110 1.57 6.36 21.72
N GLU A 111 1.82 5.04 21.72
CA GLU A 111 1.50 4.17 20.59
C GLU A 111 0.00 3.83 20.61
N LYS A 112 -0.77 4.46 19.73
CA LYS A 112 -2.23 4.26 19.62
C LYS A 112 -2.73 4.44 18.20
N VAL A 113 -3.82 3.73 17.89
CA VAL A 113 -4.52 3.79 16.59
C VAL A 113 -6.02 3.88 16.85
N ASP A 114 -6.66 4.92 16.30
CA ASP A 114 -8.09 5.17 16.42
C ASP A 114 -8.69 5.47 15.04
N GLU A 115 -9.95 5.07 14.82
CA GLU A 115 -10.72 5.57 13.69
C GLU A 115 -11.07 7.05 13.93
N ARG A 116 -10.68 7.93 13.00
CA ARG A 116 -10.86 9.39 13.11
C ARG A 116 -11.29 9.98 11.76
N PRO A 117 -11.97 11.14 11.76
CA PRO A 117 -12.26 11.88 10.53
C PRO A 117 -10.98 12.22 9.76
N CYS A 118 -11.03 12.15 8.44
CA CYS A 118 -9.91 12.53 7.59
C CYS A 118 -9.54 14.01 7.80
N ILE A 119 -8.27 14.31 8.04
CA ILE A 119 -7.77 15.68 8.21
C ILE A 119 -7.71 16.37 6.86
N ASP A 120 -7.05 15.73 5.90
CA ASP A 120 -6.92 16.21 4.53
C ASP A 120 -8.02 15.66 3.64
N GLN A 121 -8.27 16.35 2.53
CA GLN A 121 -9.20 15.86 1.51
C GLN A 121 -8.66 14.55 0.92
N LEU A 122 -9.48 13.50 0.97
CA LEU A 122 -9.16 12.22 0.36
C LEU A 122 -8.86 12.38 -1.13
N LEU A 123 -7.70 11.88 -1.55
CA LEU A 123 -7.28 11.81 -2.96
C LEU A 123 -8.02 10.70 -3.73
N TYR A 124 -8.88 9.94 -3.04
CA TYR A 124 -9.76 8.95 -3.64
C TYR A 124 -10.99 9.66 -4.21
N SER A 125 -11.28 9.42 -5.49
CA SER A 125 -12.46 9.95 -6.17
C SER A 125 -13.36 8.82 -6.61
N GLN A 126 -14.67 8.99 -6.44
CA GLN A 126 -15.66 8.01 -6.88
C GLN A 126 -15.76 8.02 -8.40
N ASP A 127 -15.76 6.84 -9.02
CA ASP A 127 -16.01 6.68 -10.44
C ASP A 127 -17.50 6.49 -10.76
N LYS A 128 -17.83 6.38 -12.05
CA LYS A 128 -19.20 6.24 -12.55
C LYS A 128 -19.92 4.97 -12.10
N HIS A 129 -19.19 4.00 -11.56
CA HIS A 129 -19.71 2.72 -11.06
C HIS A 129 -19.64 2.65 -9.54
N GLU A 130 -19.53 3.81 -8.88
CA GLU A 130 -19.47 3.97 -7.43
C GLU A 130 -18.21 3.41 -6.74
N TYR A 131 -17.15 3.11 -7.50
CA TYR A 131 -15.88 2.68 -6.92
C TYR A 131 -14.97 3.86 -6.63
N TYR A 132 -14.38 3.89 -5.44
CA TYR A 132 -13.33 4.86 -5.11
C TYR A 132 -12.02 4.50 -5.82
N ARG A 133 -11.49 5.43 -6.62
CA ARG A 133 -10.19 5.31 -7.29
C ARG A 133 -9.21 6.31 -6.72
N TYR A 134 -8.04 5.82 -6.33
CA TYR A 134 -6.86 6.66 -6.12
C TYR A 134 -6.23 6.97 -7.48
N ARG A 135 -6.02 8.25 -7.80
CA ARG A 135 -5.52 8.69 -9.12
C ARG A 135 -4.05 9.12 -9.14
N THR A 136 -3.26 8.70 -8.16
CA THR A 136 -1.83 8.98 -8.12
C THR A 136 -1.04 7.72 -7.80
N GLY A 137 -0.13 7.33 -8.69
CA GLY A 137 0.83 6.25 -8.42
C GLY A 137 0.27 4.84 -8.62
N LEU A 138 0.36 4.34 -9.86
CA LEU A 138 0.47 2.91 -10.22
C LEU A 138 -0.70 1.97 -10.04
N LEU A 139 -1.58 2.21 -9.07
CA LEU A 139 -2.63 1.27 -8.70
C LEU A 139 -4.01 1.89 -8.91
N VAL A 140 -4.84 1.22 -9.71
CA VAL A 140 -6.27 1.54 -9.84
C VAL A 140 -7.02 0.43 -9.12
N HIS A 141 -7.53 0.75 -7.94
CA HIS A 141 -8.39 -0.15 -7.18
C HIS A 141 -9.84 0.28 -7.29
N GLY A 142 -10.74 -0.70 -7.27
CA GLY A 142 -12.16 -0.48 -7.04
C GLY A 142 -12.54 -0.86 -5.62
N PHE A 143 -13.25 0.02 -4.92
CA PHE A 143 -13.73 -0.23 -3.56
C PHE A 143 -15.22 0.10 -3.37
N PRO A 144 -16.08 -0.80 -2.83
CA PRO A 144 -17.48 -0.51 -2.55
C PRO A 144 -17.68 0.45 -1.36
N ARG A 145 -18.66 1.36 -1.44
CA ARG A 145 -18.96 2.35 -0.39
C ARG A 145 -19.09 1.73 1.02
N LYS A 146 -18.18 2.07 1.95
CA LYS A 146 -18.49 1.98 3.40
C LYS A 146 -19.13 3.30 3.81
N GLN A 147 -20.41 3.25 4.17
CA GLN A 147 -21.08 4.34 4.88
C GLN A 147 -20.51 4.42 6.30
N SER A 148 -19.87 5.53 6.64
CA SER A 148 -19.76 6.05 8.00
C SER A 148 -19.81 7.57 7.93
#